data_AF-X0TJF6-F1
#
_entry.id   AF-X0TJF6-F1
#
_cell.length_a   1.000
_cell.length_b   1.000
_cell.length_c   1.000
_cell.angle_alpha   90.00
_cell.angle_beta   90.00
_cell.angle_gamma   90.00
#
_symmetry.space_group_name_H-M   'P 1'
#
loop_
_entity.id
_entity.type
_entity.pdbx_description
1 polymer ?
#
loop_
_entity_poly.entity_id
_entity_poly.type
_entity_poly.pdbx_seq_one_letter_code
_entity_poly.pdbx_strand_id
1 'polypeptide(L)' 'MLARLYSVTLEGIKGIICEVEVDVSRGGFDKPLIVGLPDAAVKG' A
#
# COMPACT_ATOMS: atom_id res chain seq x y z
N MET A 1 -11.47 8.78 -2.05
CA MET A 1 -10.69 9.72 -1.22
C MET A 1 -9.25 9.29 -1.37
N LEU A 2 -8.42 10.17 -1.92
CA LEU A 2 -7.04 9.85 -2.21
C LEU A 2 -6.16 10.24 -1.00
N ALA A 3 -5.46 9.27 -0.44
CA ALA A 3 -4.41 9.47 0.53
C ALA A 3 -3.07 9.05 -0.08
N ARG A 4 -2.02 9.85 0.13
CA ARG A 4 -0.65 9.54 -0.28
C ARG A 4 0.26 9.60 0.93
N LEU A 5 1.13 8.60 1.06
CA LEU A 5 2.12 8.53 2.12
C LEU A 5 3.45 8.02 1.57
N TYR A 6 4.53 8.36 2.24
CA TYR A 6 5.83 7.74 2.02
C TYR A 6 6.08 6.68 3.07
N SER A 7 6.55 5.52 2.63
CA SER A 7 6.95 4.40 3.47
C SER A 7 8.32 3.89 3.02
N VAL A 8 8.81 2.86 3.70
CA VAL A 8 10.02 2.14 3.32
C VAL A 8 9.66 0.67 3.17
N THR A 9 9.96 0.11 2.01
CA THR A 9 9.90 -1.33 1.76
C THR A 9 11.30 -1.95 1.86
N LEU A 10 11.34 -3.27 2.07
CA LEU A 10 12.60 -4.04 2.12
C LEU A 10 12.71 -4.93 0.89
N GLU A 11 13.80 -4.78 0.15
CA GLU A 11 14.25 -5.74 -0.85
C GLU A 11 15.49 -6.46 -0.29
N GLY A 12 15.26 -7.64 0.29
CA GLY A 12 16.28 -8.32 1.12
C GLY A 12 16.62 -7.49 2.36
N ILE A 13 17.85 -6.96 2.42
CA ILE A 13 18.35 -6.10 3.52
C ILE A 13 18.39 -4.62 3.15
N LYS A 14 17.96 -4.25 1.94
CA LYS A 14 18.00 -2.86 1.46
C LYS A 14 16.66 -2.20 1.72
N GLY A 15 16.69 -1.08 2.45
CA GLY A 15 15.54 -0.19 2.59
C GLY A 15 15.37 0.67 1.35
N ILE A 16 14.18 0.64 0.75
CA ILE A 16 13.82 1.42 -0.43
C ILE A 16 12.62 2.29 -0.07
N ILE A 17 12.74 3.61 -0.28
CA ILE A 17 11.60 4.52 -0.08
C ILE A 17 10.55 4.21 -1.14
N CYS A 18 9.31 3.98 -0.71
CA CYS A 18 8.18 3.77 -1.60
C CYS A 18 7.10 4.81 -1.31
N GLU A 19 6.50 5.32 -2.38
CA GLU A 19 5.28 6.11 -2.27
C GLU A 19 4.08 5.16 -2.36
N VAL A 20 3.13 5.32 -1.44
CA VAL A 20 1.90 4.53 -1.39
C VAL A 20 0.73 5.47 -1.59
N GLU A 21 -0.11 5.13 -2.56
CA GLU A 21 -1.37 5.81 -2.83
C GLU A 21 -2.53 4.88 -2.49
N VAL A 22 -3.53 5.41 -1.80
CA VAL A 22 -4.75 4.70 -1.43
C VAL A 22 -5.94 5.52 -1.89
N ASP A 23 -6.82 4.92 -2.68
CA ASP A 23 -8.13 5.50 -2.97
C ASP A 23 -9.23 4.70 -2.27
N VAL A 24 -10.01 5.40 -1.46
CA VAL A 24 -11.18 4.83 -0.78
C VAL A 24 -12.46 5.30 -1.47
N SER A 25 -13.22 4.36 -2.04
CA SER A 25 -14.51 4.66 -2.65
C SER A 25 -15.54 5.10 -1.59
N ARG A 26 -16.58 5.83 -2.01
CA ARG A 26 -17.61 6.35 -1.09
C ARG A 26 -18.39 5.25 -0.34
N GLY A 27 -18.31 4.00 -0.79
CA GLY A 27 -18.98 2.84 -0.18
C GLY A 27 -18.28 2.27 1.06
N GLY A 28 -17.11 2.80 1.45
CA GLY A 28 -16.36 2.35 2.63
C GLY A 28 -15.18 1.43 2.29
N PHE A 29 -14.72 0.69 3.30
CA PHE A 29 -13.56 -0.20 3.23
C PHE A 29 -13.98 -1.63 2.91
N ASP A 30 -14.32 -1.86 1.63
CA ASP A 30 -14.50 -3.20 1.09
C ASP A 30 -13.13 -3.91 0.94
N LYS A 31 -13.11 -5.15 0.41
CA LYS A 31 -11.87 -5.91 0.23
C LYS A 31 -10.83 -5.08 -0.57
N PRO A 32 -9.66 -4.74 0.00
CA PRO A 32 -8.71 -3.88 -0.68
C PRO A 32 -8.10 -4.60 -1.89
N LEU A 33 -8.12 -3.91 -3.04
CA LEU A 33 -7.37 -4.29 -4.23
C LEU A 33 -5.97 -3.69 -4.11
N ILE A 34 -4.97 -4.56 -4.01
CA ILE A 34 -3.57 -4.17 -3.88
C ILE A 34 -2.90 -4.31 -5.24
N VAL A 35 -2.16 -3.29 -5.63
CA VAL A 35 -1.40 -3.25 -6.89
C VAL A 35 0.04 -2.86 -6.59
N GLY A 36 0.99 -3.41 -7.34
CA GLY A 36 2.43 -3.11 -7.19
C GLY A 36 3.10 -3.70 -5.94
N LEU A 37 2.33 -4.23 -4.98
CA LEU A 37 2.83 -4.91 -3.78
C LEU A 37 2.14 -6.28 -3.60
N PRO A 38 2.80 -7.27 -2.98
CA PRO A 38 2.17 -8.53 -2.61
C PRO A 38 1.08 -8.33 -1.55
N ASP A 39 -0.03 -9.05 -1.66
CA ASP A 39 -1.11 -9.01 -0.66
C ASP A 39 -0.63 -9.27 0.77
N ALA A 40 0.28 -10.23 0.95
CA ALA A 40 0.84 -10.61 2.25
C ALA A 40 1.67 -9.49 2.90
N ALA A 41 2.19 -8.54 2.11
CA ALA A 41 2.94 -7.40 2.63
C ALA A 41 2.02 -6.31 3.22
N VAL A 42 0.72 -6.38 2.98
CA VAL A 42 -0.26 -5.34 3.36
C VAL A 42 -1.33 -5.87 4.31
N LYS A 43 -1.82 -7.10 4.11
CA LYS A 43 -2.96 -7.70 4.85
C LYS A 43 -2.55 -8.44 6.13
N GLY A 44 -1.40 -8.07 6.70
CA GLY A 44 -0.84 -8.69 7.90
C GLY A 44 -1.77 -8.70 9.10
#